data_AF-A0A158FFD0-F1
#
_entry.id   AF-A0A158FFD0-F1
#
_cell.length_a   1.000
_cell.length_b   1.000
_cell.length_c   1.000
_cell.angle_alpha   90.00
_cell.angle_beta   90.00
_cell.angle_gamma   90.00
#
_symmetry.space_group_name_H-M   'P 1'
#
loop_
_entity.id
_entity.type
_entity.pdbx_description
1 polymer ?
#
loop_
_entity_poly.entity_id
_entity_poly.type
_entity_poly.pdbx_seq_one_letter_code
_entity_poly.pdbx_strand_id
1 'polypeptide(L)'
;MPNVVEYIEPFSTSVPLDFTLTAGPFRAQFCAVTTPGTATPVTSKLPDPATLHGYIALLAAALDSGYGANAAPMPAMPVADRVSLYQHLWRQLDLALSLIKSGTGGISVLQPFAPELEKSAKSALSYLLGTLYARVATGLWGQENRWGKVGAFWHYGVLSSHAVNFKVTSASKALNPDFLVRFDGRVSHWACIETKGSLGDQNNEVLKSGLHQAGKLKRVEWLDAGSLTTVNAVPAEQACVMTYFAPPDNTLEVLLMDPPAGEVEATPSDFDAPLLFKEAGDFLCWTQALEQFEGIARLTDETEFGMSAGRFDWAPVPGRKDVWVGVSILMRQNHEKLTWAISLLEWLVPVLSRWRDRPDVKPRTINRRLSEMARYASERANPGNRVDIDGSFEMWAALASRLKEMKHGNKEFISWLTLLGDIWSCKLFSGGSERIQTNQEVQSLGDLWSTVDSAVRVEGSYFELSNVIDWETMTAYPFEHTAYGLIIVGFAPDNDDA
;
A
#
# COMPACT_ATOMS: atom_id res chain seq x y z
N MET A 1 -1.97 6.90 -31.24
CA MET A 1 -3.09 7.33 -30.35
C MET A 1 -2.48 7.92 -29.08
N PRO A 2 -3.17 8.80 -28.33
CA PRO A 2 -2.61 9.32 -27.08
C PRO A 2 -2.50 8.21 -26.03
N ASN A 3 -1.47 8.25 -25.18
CA ASN A 3 -1.35 7.35 -24.02
C ASN A 3 -2.44 7.72 -23.02
N VAL A 4 -3.50 6.91 -22.95
CA VAL A 4 -4.67 7.24 -22.14
C VAL A 4 -5.13 6.09 -21.28
N VAL A 5 -5.80 6.47 -20.20
CA VAL A 5 -6.79 5.63 -19.52
C VAL A 5 -8.12 5.85 -20.22
N GLU A 6 -8.73 4.80 -20.76
CA GLU A 6 -10.12 4.79 -21.20
C GLU A 6 -11.00 4.25 -20.07
N TYR A 7 -12.10 4.97 -19.78
CA TYR A 7 -13.09 4.55 -18.80
C TYR A 7 -14.20 3.74 -19.49
N ILE A 8 -14.45 2.54 -18.98
CA ILE A 8 -15.46 1.63 -19.53
C ILE A 8 -16.49 1.32 -18.44
N GLU A 9 -17.77 1.46 -18.81
CA GLU A 9 -18.91 1.16 -17.94
C GLU A 9 -19.84 0.13 -18.58
N PRO A 10 -20.71 -0.52 -17.79
CA PRO A 10 -21.77 -1.37 -18.32
C PRO A 10 -22.75 -0.57 -19.19
N PHE A 11 -23.22 -1.16 -20.27
CA PHE A 11 -24.17 -0.52 -21.19
C PHE A 11 -25.49 -0.13 -20.50
N SER A 12 -25.83 -0.81 -19.40
CA SER A 12 -26.99 -0.50 -18.57
C SER A 12 -26.69 -0.86 -17.13
N THR A 13 -26.76 0.12 -16.23
CA THR A 13 -26.64 -0.08 -14.77
C THR A 13 -27.80 -0.87 -14.17
N SER A 14 -28.89 -1.08 -14.94
CA SER A 14 -30.09 -1.79 -14.49
C SER A 14 -30.10 -3.29 -14.81
N VAL A 15 -29.14 -3.79 -15.59
CA VAL A 15 -29.06 -5.19 -15.99
C VAL A 15 -27.81 -5.83 -15.37
N PRO A 16 -27.96 -6.90 -14.55
CA PRO A 16 -26.82 -7.63 -14.01
C PRO A 16 -25.92 -8.19 -15.10
N LEU A 17 -24.62 -8.24 -14.83
CA LEU A 17 -23.61 -8.81 -15.70
C LEU A 17 -23.69 -10.35 -15.72
N ASP A 18 -23.80 -10.95 -16.91
CA ASP A 18 -23.75 -12.41 -17.03
C ASP A 18 -22.30 -12.91 -17.19
N PHE A 19 -21.69 -13.30 -16.07
CA PHE A 19 -20.35 -13.89 -16.05
C PHE A 19 -20.28 -15.32 -16.61
N THR A 20 -21.39 -15.93 -17.04
CA THR A 20 -21.39 -17.24 -17.69
C THR A 20 -21.09 -17.15 -19.20
N LEU A 21 -21.27 -15.97 -19.81
CA LEU A 21 -20.98 -15.72 -21.23
C LEU A 21 -19.50 -15.94 -21.58
N THR A 22 -19.21 -16.37 -22.80
CA THR A 22 -17.83 -16.37 -23.33
C THR A 22 -17.31 -14.93 -23.47
N ALA A 23 -15.98 -14.72 -23.49
CA ALA A 23 -15.43 -13.36 -23.38
C ALA A 23 -15.88 -12.35 -24.44
N GLY A 24 -16.09 -12.77 -25.69
CA GLY A 24 -16.58 -11.88 -26.76
C GLY A 24 -17.98 -11.33 -26.46
N PRO A 25 -19.00 -12.19 -26.33
CA PRO A 25 -20.33 -11.79 -25.87
C PRO A 25 -20.33 -11.08 -24.52
N PHE A 26 -19.47 -11.47 -23.58
CA PHE A 26 -19.35 -10.80 -22.28
C PHE A 26 -18.92 -9.33 -22.45
N ARG A 27 -17.92 -9.04 -23.30
CA ARG A 27 -17.43 -7.70 -23.58
C ARG A 27 -18.49 -6.78 -24.20
N ALA A 28 -19.48 -7.33 -24.91
CA ALA A 28 -20.58 -6.58 -25.51
C ALA A 28 -21.55 -5.98 -24.47
N GLN A 29 -21.45 -6.36 -23.20
CA GLN A 29 -22.24 -5.79 -22.11
C GLN A 29 -21.73 -4.41 -21.64
N PHE A 30 -20.67 -3.88 -22.26
CA PHE A 30 -19.98 -2.67 -21.81
C PHE A 30 -19.73 -1.70 -22.96
N CYS A 31 -19.66 -0.41 -22.63
CA CYS A 31 -19.33 0.67 -23.56
C CYS A 31 -18.33 1.64 -22.94
N ALA A 32 -17.61 2.36 -23.81
CA ALA A 32 -16.80 3.49 -23.36
C ALA A 32 -17.70 4.58 -22.77
N VAL A 33 -17.30 5.14 -21.63
CA VAL A 33 -17.93 6.34 -21.10
C VAL A 33 -17.70 7.46 -22.11
N THR A 34 -18.77 8.15 -22.53
CA THR A 34 -18.67 9.22 -23.55
C THR A 34 -19.04 10.57 -22.98
N THR A 35 -18.46 11.63 -23.55
CA THR A 35 -18.84 13.00 -23.17
C THR A 35 -20.29 13.27 -23.59
N PRO A 36 -21.13 13.93 -22.76
CA PRO A 36 -22.51 14.22 -23.12
C PRO A 36 -22.63 14.94 -24.47
N GLY A 37 -23.34 14.31 -25.42
CA GLY A 37 -23.58 14.86 -26.74
C GLY A 37 -22.49 14.62 -27.79
N THR A 38 -21.44 13.86 -27.48
CA THR A 38 -20.44 13.40 -28.46
C THR A 38 -20.27 11.89 -28.43
N ALA A 39 -19.74 11.31 -29.51
CA ALA A 39 -19.33 9.90 -29.54
C ALA A 39 -17.87 9.71 -29.07
N THR A 40 -17.30 10.70 -28.38
CA THR A 40 -15.90 10.70 -27.97
C THR A 40 -15.75 10.10 -26.58
N PRO A 41 -14.92 9.06 -26.39
CA PRO A 41 -14.63 8.48 -25.09
C PRO A 41 -14.04 9.51 -24.11
N VAL A 42 -14.41 9.38 -22.83
CA VAL A 42 -13.75 10.09 -21.73
C VAL A 42 -12.42 9.39 -21.47
N THR A 43 -11.33 10.16 -21.51
CA THR A 43 -9.97 9.63 -21.38
C THR A 43 -9.09 10.55 -20.57
N SER A 44 -8.21 9.97 -19.75
CA SER A 44 -7.19 10.70 -18.98
C SER A 44 -5.79 10.38 -19.48
N LYS A 45 -4.90 11.37 -19.59
CA LYS A 45 -3.55 11.17 -20.10
C LYS A 45 -2.70 10.37 -19.10
N LEU A 46 -1.96 9.39 -19.60
CA LEU A 46 -0.97 8.62 -18.83
C LEU A 46 0.36 9.38 -18.69
N PRO A 47 1.10 9.16 -17.59
CA PRO A 47 2.46 9.67 -17.43
C PRO A 47 3.39 9.07 -18.49
N ASP A 48 4.23 9.90 -19.10
CA ASP A 48 5.24 9.47 -20.06
C ASP A 48 6.56 9.18 -19.33
N PRO A 49 7.02 7.91 -19.27
CA PRO A 49 8.24 7.53 -18.56
C PRO A 49 9.51 8.21 -19.11
N ALA A 50 9.48 8.73 -20.35
CA ALA A 50 10.61 9.45 -20.92
C ALA A 50 10.75 10.89 -20.41
N THR A 51 9.68 11.45 -19.82
CA THR A 51 9.69 12.77 -19.20
C THR A 51 10.03 12.67 -17.72
N LEU A 52 10.70 13.67 -17.17
CA LEU A 52 11.02 13.73 -15.73
C LEU A 52 9.75 13.60 -14.87
N HIS A 53 8.71 14.37 -15.21
CA HIS A 53 7.44 14.34 -14.49
C HIS A 53 6.74 12.96 -14.57
N GLY A 54 6.67 12.35 -15.75
CA GLY A 54 6.05 11.04 -15.90
C GLY A 54 6.86 9.92 -15.24
N TYR A 55 8.19 9.99 -15.25
CA TYR A 55 9.04 9.07 -14.51
C TYR A 55 8.78 9.15 -13.00
N ILE A 56 8.72 10.36 -12.45
CA ILE A 56 8.45 10.59 -11.01
C ILE A 56 7.06 10.06 -10.63
N ALA A 57 6.05 10.30 -11.45
CA ALA A 57 4.71 9.75 -11.23
C ALA A 57 4.69 8.22 -11.24
N LEU A 58 5.42 7.58 -12.16
CA LEU A 58 5.52 6.12 -12.23
C LEU A 58 6.35 5.54 -11.08
N LEU A 59 7.37 6.24 -10.59
CA LEU A 59 8.12 5.88 -9.40
C LEU A 59 7.24 5.98 -8.14
N ALA A 60 6.50 7.08 -7.97
CA ALA A 60 5.57 7.26 -6.85
C ALA A 60 4.47 6.20 -6.83
N ALA A 61 3.84 5.92 -7.99
CA ALA A 61 2.78 4.91 -8.14
C ALA A 61 3.19 3.51 -7.67
N ALA A 62 4.48 3.32 -7.53
CA ALA A 62 5.03 2.01 -7.54
C ALA A 62 5.76 1.69 -6.26
N LEU A 63 6.33 2.72 -5.63
CA LEU A 63 6.56 2.74 -4.19
C LEU A 63 5.22 2.51 -3.46
N ASP A 64 4.13 3.15 -3.90
CA ASP A 64 2.78 2.96 -3.34
C ASP A 64 2.22 1.54 -3.48
N SER A 65 2.51 0.88 -4.59
CA SER A 65 1.98 -0.47 -4.87
C SER A 65 2.94 -1.59 -4.48
N GLY A 66 4.14 -1.25 -3.97
CA GLY A 66 5.06 -2.19 -3.33
C GLY A 66 6.04 -2.93 -4.26
N TYR A 67 6.06 -2.65 -5.57
CA TYR A 67 6.76 -3.39 -6.64
C TYR A 67 7.01 -4.88 -6.34
N GLY A 68 6.11 -5.77 -6.77
CA GLY A 68 6.28 -7.22 -6.60
C GLY A 68 5.48 -7.79 -5.43
N ALA A 69 5.40 -9.12 -5.40
CA ALA A 69 4.40 -9.88 -4.63
C ALA A 69 4.56 -9.87 -3.10
N ASN A 70 5.33 -8.94 -2.52
CA ASN A 70 5.68 -8.96 -1.10
C ASN A 70 4.55 -8.41 -0.23
N ALA A 71 3.64 -9.33 0.00
CA ALA A 71 2.53 -9.29 0.93
C ALA A 71 2.92 -9.47 2.40
N ALA A 72 4.16 -9.82 2.70
CA ALA A 72 4.56 -10.22 4.05
C ALA A 72 5.27 -9.06 4.78
N PRO A 73 5.04 -8.92 6.09
CA PRO A 73 5.91 -8.13 6.92
C PRO A 73 7.33 -8.68 6.83
N MET A 74 8.26 -7.81 6.42
CA MET A 74 9.68 -8.09 6.38
C MET A 74 10.44 -8.03 7.73
N PRO A 75 9.87 -7.69 8.91
CA PRO A 75 10.61 -7.66 10.16
C PRO A 75 11.38 -8.96 10.48
N ALA A 76 10.86 -10.12 10.05
CA ALA A 76 11.49 -11.42 10.27
C ALA A 76 12.74 -11.68 9.38
N MET A 77 12.99 -10.83 8.38
CA MET A 77 14.11 -10.99 7.45
C MET A 77 15.35 -10.20 7.94
N PRO A 78 16.57 -10.79 7.88
CA PRO A 78 17.80 -10.06 8.18
C PRO A 78 17.92 -8.79 7.34
N VAL A 79 18.51 -7.72 7.91
CA VAL A 79 18.70 -6.44 7.23
C VAL A 79 19.38 -6.62 5.86
N ALA A 80 20.43 -7.45 5.77
CA ALA A 80 21.15 -7.70 4.52
C ALA A 80 20.28 -8.35 3.42
N ASP A 81 19.38 -9.25 3.81
CA ASP A 81 18.47 -9.93 2.88
C ASP A 81 17.37 -8.97 2.41
N ARG A 82 16.85 -8.12 3.32
CA ARG A 82 15.89 -7.06 2.98
C ARG A 82 16.47 -6.11 1.95
N VAL A 83 17.69 -5.64 2.17
CA VAL A 83 18.40 -4.79 1.22
C VAL A 83 18.53 -5.49 -0.13
N SER A 84 19.04 -6.72 -0.15
CA SER A 84 19.21 -7.50 -1.39
C SER A 84 17.90 -7.67 -2.17
N LEU A 85 16.79 -7.88 -1.46
CA LEU A 85 15.46 -7.96 -2.04
C LEU A 85 15.05 -6.62 -2.68
N TYR A 86 15.22 -5.48 -2.00
CA TYR A 86 14.90 -4.19 -2.60
C TYR A 86 15.77 -3.86 -3.81
N GLN A 87 17.04 -4.24 -3.80
CA GLN A 87 17.88 -4.13 -4.99
C GLN A 87 17.33 -4.95 -6.16
N HIS A 88 16.81 -6.15 -5.89
CA HIS A 88 16.16 -6.97 -6.90
C HIS A 88 14.87 -6.31 -7.42
N LEU A 89 14.00 -5.82 -6.54
CA LEU A 89 12.75 -5.16 -6.90
C LEU A 89 12.99 -3.87 -7.71
N TRP A 90 14.00 -3.10 -7.34
CA TRP A 90 14.44 -1.92 -8.09
C TRP A 90 14.83 -2.27 -9.52
N ARG A 91 15.67 -3.30 -9.70
CA ARG A 91 16.05 -3.77 -11.05
C ARG A 91 14.86 -4.27 -11.85
N GLN A 92 13.87 -4.89 -11.20
CA GLN A 92 12.63 -5.30 -11.87
C GLN A 92 11.83 -4.09 -12.38
N LEU A 93 11.77 -3.01 -11.58
CA LEU A 93 11.17 -1.75 -12.03
C LEU A 93 11.90 -1.18 -13.25
N ASP A 94 13.23 -1.06 -13.18
CA ASP A 94 14.03 -0.53 -14.29
C ASP A 94 13.81 -1.35 -15.57
N LEU A 95 13.78 -2.68 -15.45
CA LEU A 95 13.46 -3.56 -16.58
C LEU A 95 12.05 -3.31 -17.12
N ALA A 96 11.03 -3.16 -16.27
CA ALA A 96 9.67 -2.90 -16.72
C ALA A 96 9.53 -1.55 -17.42
N LEU A 97 10.14 -0.50 -16.88
CA LEU A 97 10.13 0.83 -17.51
C LEU A 97 10.92 0.84 -18.82
N SER A 98 12.00 0.05 -18.92
CA SER A 98 12.79 -0.07 -20.16
C SER A 98 12.01 -0.66 -21.34
N LEU A 99 10.91 -1.38 -21.08
CA LEU A 99 10.01 -1.89 -22.12
C LEU A 99 9.21 -0.80 -22.82
N ILE A 100 9.14 0.41 -22.25
CA ILE A 100 8.36 1.51 -22.79
C ILE A 100 9.32 2.48 -23.48
N LYS A 101 9.05 2.73 -24.77
CA LYS A 101 9.77 3.71 -25.58
C LYS A 101 8.87 4.90 -25.86
N SER A 102 9.43 6.10 -25.80
CA SER A 102 8.78 7.29 -26.35
C SER A 102 8.83 7.27 -27.88
N GLY A 103 7.68 7.11 -28.50
CA GLY A 103 7.43 7.17 -29.94
C GLY A 103 7.14 8.59 -30.44
N THR A 104 6.81 8.72 -31.73
CA THR A 104 6.47 10.01 -32.34
C THR A 104 5.28 10.66 -31.65
N GLY A 105 5.42 11.94 -31.29
CA GLY A 105 4.36 12.69 -30.60
C GLY A 105 4.23 12.39 -29.10
N GLY A 106 5.23 11.76 -28.47
CA GLY A 106 5.20 11.43 -27.03
C GLY A 106 4.32 10.23 -26.69
N ILE A 107 4.07 9.36 -27.66
CA ILE A 107 3.28 8.14 -27.50
C ILE A 107 4.18 7.05 -26.93
N SER A 108 3.80 6.43 -25.84
CA SER A 108 4.48 5.31 -25.19
C SER A 108 4.18 4.05 -26.00
N VAL A 109 5.22 3.42 -26.54
CA VAL A 109 5.10 2.19 -27.33
C VAL A 109 5.96 1.09 -26.73
N LEU A 110 5.55 -0.16 -26.94
CA LEU A 110 6.35 -1.31 -26.51
C LEU A 110 7.65 -1.40 -27.31
N GLN A 111 8.75 -1.73 -26.64
CA GLN A 111 10.01 -1.99 -27.30
C GLN A 111 9.92 -3.19 -28.26
N PRO A 112 10.53 -3.13 -29.47
CA PRO A 112 10.47 -4.21 -30.45
C PRO A 112 11.06 -5.55 -29.99
N PHE A 113 11.92 -5.55 -28.97
CA PHE A 113 12.50 -6.78 -28.42
C PHE A 113 11.58 -7.47 -27.39
N ALA A 114 10.52 -6.83 -26.92
CA ALA A 114 9.64 -7.41 -25.90
C ALA A 114 9.05 -8.79 -26.28
N PRO A 115 8.71 -9.07 -27.56
CA PRO A 115 8.32 -10.40 -28.01
C PRO A 115 9.40 -11.47 -27.87
N GLU A 116 10.68 -11.10 -27.77
CA GLU A 116 11.81 -12.03 -27.61
C GLU A 116 12.06 -12.43 -26.14
N LEU A 117 11.42 -11.74 -25.19
CA LEU A 117 11.58 -12.04 -23.77
C LEU A 117 11.07 -13.45 -23.43
N GLU A 118 11.73 -14.09 -22.48
CA GLU A 118 11.27 -15.37 -21.93
C GLU A 118 9.87 -15.25 -21.32
N LYS A 119 9.09 -16.33 -21.38
CA LYS A 119 7.70 -16.35 -20.90
C LYS A 119 7.58 -15.93 -19.43
N SER A 120 8.49 -16.37 -18.56
CA SER A 120 8.55 -16.00 -17.15
C SER A 120 8.79 -14.50 -16.96
N ALA A 121 9.76 -13.94 -17.70
CA ALA A 121 10.07 -12.52 -17.68
C ALA A 121 8.87 -11.69 -18.17
N LYS A 122 8.23 -12.09 -19.28
CA LYS A 122 7.01 -11.44 -19.77
C LYS A 122 5.91 -11.43 -18.72
N SER A 123 5.70 -12.54 -18.02
CA SER A 123 4.68 -12.64 -16.98
C SER A 123 4.96 -11.69 -15.81
N ALA A 124 6.21 -11.65 -15.33
CA ALA A 124 6.61 -10.78 -14.22
C ALA A 124 6.51 -9.29 -14.60
N LEU A 125 7.02 -8.91 -15.77
CA LEU A 125 7.01 -7.53 -16.25
C LEU A 125 5.60 -7.06 -16.61
N SER A 126 4.75 -7.94 -17.18
CA SER A 126 3.33 -7.64 -17.40
C SER A 126 2.61 -7.37 -16.09
N TYR A 127 2.80 -8.22 -15.08
CA TYR A 127 2.20 -8.03 -13.76
C TYR A 127 2.65 -6.71 -13.12
N LEU A 128 3.95 -6.40 -13.22
CA LEU A 128 4.48 -5.16 -12.69
C LEU A 128 3.86 -3.95 -13.39
N LEU A 129 3.90 -3.88 -14.72
CA LEU A 129 3.26 -2.81 -15.49
C LEU A 129 1.75 -2.69 -15.19
N GLY A 130 1.05 -3.81 -15.05
CA GLY A 130 -0.34 -3.83 -14.59
C GLY A 130 -0.50 -3.12 -13.26
N THR A 131 0.33 -3.47 -12.27
CA THR A 131 0.30 -2.90 -10.92
C THR A 131 0.60 -1.40 -10.92
N LEU A 132 1.64 -0.97 -11.66
CA LEU A 132 2.05 0.43 -11.82
C LEU A 132 0.88 1.28 -12.33
N TYR A 133 0.31 0.86 -13.45
CA TYR A 133 -0.73 1.62 -14.13
C TYR A 133 -2.09 1.46 -13.46
N ALA A 134 -2.32 0.42 -12.66
CA ALA A 134 -3.48 0.34 -11.77
C ALA A 134 -3.48 1.46 -10.74
N ARG A 135 -2.32 1.74 -10.10
CA ARG A 135 -2.20 2.85 -9.16
C ARG A 135 -2.38 4.21 -9.84
N VAL A 136 -1.84 4.39 -11.05
CA VAL A 136 -2.01 5.61 -11.86
C VAL A 136 -3.47 5.81 -12.25
N ALA A 137 -4.09 4.80 -12.88
CA ALA A 137 -5.46 4.87 -13.36
C ALA A 137 -6.46 5.09 -12.22
N THR A 138 -6.25 4.45 -11.07
CA THR A 138 -7.08 4.66 -9.88
C THR A 138 -6.98 6.11 -9.36
N GLY A 139 -5.78 6.70 -9.38
CA GLY A 139 -5.60 8.11 -9.02
C GLY A 139 -6.35 9.06 -9.96
N LEU A 140 -6.21 8.85 -11.28
CA LEU A 140 -6.93 9.61 -12.30
C LEU A 140 -8.45 9.44 -12.18
N TRP A 141 -8.90 8.23 -11.85
CA TRP A 141 -10.32 7.94 -11.63
C TRP A 141 -10.89 8.70 -10.42
N GLY A 142 -10.17 8.75 -9.30
CA GLY A 142 -10.57 9.55 -8.14
C GLY A 142 -10.62 11.05 -8.43
N GLN A 143 -9.71 11.56 -9.27
CA GLN A 143 -9.72 12.95 -9.73
C GLN A 143 -10.93 13.26 -10.60
N GLU A 144 -11.20 12.43 -11.61
CA GLU A 144 -12.34 12.59 -12.52
C GLU A 144 -13.67 12.59 -11.76
N ASN A 145 -13.81 11.71 -10.77
CA ASN A 145 -15.01 11.61 -9.94
C ASN A 145 -15.04 12.56 -8.73
N ARG A 146 -14.00 13.38 -8.55
CA ARG A 146 -13.86 14.33 -7.42
C ARG A 146 -13.93 13.65 -6.04
N TRP A 147 -13.46 12.42 -5.94
CA TRP A 147 -13.36 11.67 -4.68
C TRP A 147 -12.15 12.06 -3.83
N GLY A 148 -11.24 12.87 -4.39
CA GLY A 148 -10.00 13.29 -3.73
C GLY A 148 -8.78 12.54 -4.26
N LYS A 149 -7.66 12.71 -3.56
CA LYS A 149 -6.43 11.95 -3.80
C LYS A 149 -6.54 10.57 -3.16
N VAL A 150 -5.65 9.68 -3.58
CA VAL A 150 -5.51 8.36 -2.94
C VAL A 150 -4.87 8.57 -1.56
N GLY A 151 -5.64 8.31 -0.50
CA GLY A 151 -5.20 8.43 0.89
C GLY A 151 -4.89 7.08 1.57
N ALA A 152 -5.08 5.96 0.88
CA ALA A 152 -4.54 4.64 1.19
C ALA A 152 -4.62 3.75 -0.06
N PHE A 153 -3.62 2.90 -0.31
CA PHE A 153 -3.57 1.97 -1.43
C PHE A 153 -3.03 0.61 -0.97
N TRP A 154 -3.88 -0.18 -0.32
CA TRP A 154 -3.47 -1.40 0.38
C TRP A 154 -3.46 -2.58 -0.57
N HIS A 155 -2.31 -3.18 -0.81
CA HIS A 155 -2.22 -4.46 -1.51
C HIS A 155 -2.85 -5.58 -0.66
N TYR A 156 -3.40 -6.62 -1.31
CA TYR A 156 -4.02 -7.77 -0.65
C TYR A 156 -3.13 -8.40 0.42
N GLY A 157 -1.82 -8.31 0.22
CA GLY A 157 -0.85 -8.76 1.21
C GLY A 157 -1.03 -8.14 2.59
N VAL A 158 -1.25 -6.83 2.64
CA VAL A 158 -1.54 -6.09 3.88
C VAL A 158 -2.82 -6.62 4.50
N LEU A 159 -3.87 -6.83 3.70
CA LEU A 159 -5.16 -7.37 4.14
C LEU A 159 -5.05 -8.80 4.70
N SER A 160 -4.09 -9.57 4.22
CA SER A 160 -3.86 -10.96 4.64
C SER A 160 -2.86 -11.11 5.80
N SER A 161 -2.21 -10.02 6.20
CA SER A 161 -1.21 -10.04 7.27
C SER A 161 -1.82 -10.44 8.60
N HIS A 162 -1.11 -11.27 9.36
CA HIS A 162 -1.51 -11.65 10.72
C HIS A 162 -1.59 -10.46 11.67
N ALA A 163 -0.82 -9.39 11.43
CA ALA A 163 -0.89 -8.17 12.22
C ALA A 163 -2.18 -7.36 11.97
N VAL A 164 -2.84 -7.58 10.84
CA VAL A 164 -3.97 -6.76 10.38
C VAL A 164 -5.28 -7.53 10.50
N ASN A 165 -5.29 -8.82 10.17
CA ASN A 165 -6.53 -9.55 9.96
C ASN A 165 -6.93 -10.39 11.19
N PHE A 166 -8.05 -10.03 11.83
CA PHE A 166 -8.61 -10.80 12.94
C PHE A 166 -9.37 -12.06 12.50
N LYS A 167 -9.52 -12.34 11.20
CA LYS A 167 -10.10 -13.59 10.67
C LYS A 167 -9.04 -14.35 9.87
N VAL A 168 -8.50 -15.39 10.47
CA VAL A 168 -7.49 -16.27 9.83
C VAL A 168 -8.06 -17.05 8.63
N THR A 169 -9.39 -17.17 8.53
CA THR A 169 -10.10 -17.83 7.41
C THR A 169 -10.51 -16.84 6.32
N SER A 170 -9.59 -16.03 5.81
CA SER A 170 -9.87 -15.27 4.58
C SER A 170 -9.85 -16.22 3.38
N ALA A 171 -10.81 -16.06 2.46
CA ALA A 171 -10.90 -16.78 1.19
C ALA A 171 -9.55 -16.91 0.48
N SER A 172 -9.35 -17.97 -0.31
CA SER A 172 -8.07 -18.25 -0.98
C SER A 172 -7.56 -17.02 -1.75
N LYS A 173 -6.26 -16.71 -1.64
CA LYS A 173 -5.57 -15.60 -2.34
C LYS A 173 -5.93 -15.46 -3.83
N ALA A 174 -6.27 -16.57 -4.49
CA ALA A 174 -6.63 -16.59 -5.91
C ALA A 174 -7.93 -15.83 -6.28
N LEU A 175 -8.71 -15.36 -5.30
CA LEU A 175 -10.07 -14.85 -5.56
C LEU A 175 -10.32 -13.42 -5.07
N ASN A 176 -9.40 -12.80 -4.33
CA ASN A 176 -9.59 -11.46 -3.77
C ASN A 176 -9.03 -10.37 -4.70
N PRO A 177 -9.56 -9.14 -4.64
CA PRO A 177 -8.97 -8.02 -5.38
C PRO A 177 -7.52 -7.79 -4.95
N ASP A 178 -6.68 -7.38 -5.90
CA ASP A 178 -5.28 -7.05 -5.65
C ASP A 178 -5.11 -5.87 -4.68
N PHE A 179 -6.00 -4.87 -4.72
CA PHE A 179 -5.91 -3.68 -3.87
C PHE A 179 -7.24 -3.25 -3.25
N LEU A 180 -7.16 -2.70 -2.04
CA LEU A 180 -8.20 -1.92 -1.37
C LEU A 180 -7.73 -0.47 -1.23
N VAL A 181 -8.51 0.45 -1.78
CA VAL A 181 -8.10 1.85 -1.95
C VAL A 181 -9.05 2.78 -1.22
N ARG A 182 -8.51 3.79 -0.54
CA ARG A 182 -9.29 4.86 0.10
C ARG A 182 -8.96 6.19 -0.57
N PHE A 183 -9.98 6.96 -0.89
CA PHE A 183 -9.85 8.35 -1.30
C PHE A 183 -10.11 9.31 -0.12
N ASP A 184 -9.39 10.43 -0.11
CA ASP A 184 -9.34 11.40 1.01
C ASP A 184 -10.29 12.61 0.86
N GLY A 185 -11.26 12.53 -0.05
CA GLY A 185 -12.27 13.56 -0.23
C GLY A 185 -13.19 13.75 0.97
N ARG A 186 -14.12 14.71 0.86
CA ARG A 186 -15.06 15.09 1.94
C ARG A 186 -15.86 13.92 2.50
N VAL A 187 -16.16 12.93 1.65
CA VAL A 187 -16.72 11.65 2.04
C VAL A 187 -15.67 10.61 1.68
N SER A 188 -15.29 9.78 2.65
CA SER A 188 -14.31 8.72 2.40
C SER A 188 -14.92 7.68 1.46
N HIS A 189 -14.35 7.56 0.27
CA HIS A 189 -14.74 6.56 -0.72
C HIS A 189 -13.74 5.40 -0.68
N TRP A 190 -14.25 4.18 -0.69
CA TRP A 190 -13.45 2.96 -0.76
C TRP A 190 -13.70 2.25 -2.08
N ALA A 191 -12.63 1.75 -2.70
CA ALA A 191 -12.68 1.02 -3.94
C ALA A 191 -11.87 -0.28 -3.86
N CYS A 192 -12.34 -1.33 -4.54
CA CYS A 192 -11.57 -2.55 -4.80
C CYS A 192 -11.00 -2.52 -6.21
N ILE A 193 -9.69 -2.65 -6.34
CA ILE A 193 -9.01 -2.61 -7.64
C ILE A 193 -8.34 -3.96 -7.88
N GLU A 194 -8.72 -4.61 -8.97
CA GLU A 194 -7.98 -5.74 -9.53
C GLU A 194 -7.08 -5.26 -10.66
N THR A 195 -5.85 -5.74 -10.72
CA THR A 195 -4.93 -5.40 -11.80
C THR A 195 -4.70 -6.57 -12.76
N LYS A 196 -4.61 -6.24 -14.05
CA LYS A 196 -4.20 -7.13 -15.13
C LYS A 196 -3.19 -6.41 -16.01
N GLY A 197 -2.24 -7.16 -16.53
CA GLY A 197 -1.22 -6.64 -17.42
C GLY A 197 -0.91 -7.62 -18.55
N SER A 198 -0.59 -7.08 -19.72
CA SER A 198 -0.18 -7.82 -20.91
C SER A 198 0.87 -7.03 -21.67
N LEU A 199 1.89 -7.71 -22.20
CA LEU A 199 2.81 -7.13 -23.21
C LEU A 199 2.27 -7.28 -24.64
N GLY A 200 1.03 -7.73 -24.81
CA GLY A 200 0.34 -7.79 -26.10
C GLY A 200 -1.00 -7.07 -26.03
N ASP A 201 -1.88 -7.41 -26.96
CA ASP A 201 -3.23 -6.84 -27.07
C ASP A 201 -4.12 -7.17 -25.84
N GLN A 202 -5.25 -6.48 -25.76
CA GLN A 202 -6.30 -6.71 -24.78
C GLN A 202 -6.76 -8.17 -24.78
N ASN A 203 -6.94 -8.76 -23.59
CA ASN A 203 -7.47 -10.11 -23.44
C ASN A 203 -8.78 -10.09 -22.65
N ASN A 204 -9.90 -10.31 -23.36
CA ASN A 204 -11.23 -10.26 -22.76
C ASN A 204 -11.50 -11.37 -21.73
N GLU A 205 -10.85 -12.54 -21.84
CA GLU A 205 -10.98 -13.60 -20.82
C GLU A 205 -10.26 -13.19 -19.52
N VAL A 206 -9.09 -12.56 -19.64
CA VAL A 206 -8.33 -12.03 -18.50
C VAL A 206 -9.10 -10.90 -17.81
N LEU A 207 -9.71 -10.00 -18.60
CA LEU A 207 -10.53 -8.90 -18.11
C LEU A 207 -11.80 -9.40 -17.39
N LYS A 208 -12.49 -10.38 -17.97
CA LYS A 208 -13.65 -11.03 -17.34
C LYS A 208 -13.29 -11.65 -15.99
N SER A 209 -12.17 -12.38 -15.93
CA SER A 209 -11.65 -12.94 -14.67
C SER A 209 -11.31 -11.84 -13.66
N GLY A 210 -10.70 -10.76 -14.12
CA GLY A 210 -10.32 -9.64 -13.26
C GLY A 210 -11.52 -8.90 -12.67
N LEU A 211 -12.56 -8.64 -13.46
CA LEU A 211 -13.81 -8.06 -12.97
C LEU A 211 -14.50 -8.94 -11.93
N HIS A 212 -14.46 -10.26 -12.13
CA HIS A 212 -14.99 -11.20 -11.15
C HIS A 212 -14.20 -11.16 -9.83
N GLN A 213 -12.88 -10.96 -9.86
CA GLN A 213 -12.02 -10.81 -8.68
C GLN A 213 -12.22 -9.47 -7.97
N ALA A 214 -12.27 -8.37 -8.72
CA ALA A 214 -12.62 -7.03 -8.21
C ALA A 214 -13.95 -7.04 -7.46
N GLY A 215 -14.90 -7.83 -7.96
CA GLY A 215 -16.24 -7.98 -7.45
C GLY A 215 -16.36 -8.59 -6.05
N LYS A 216 -15.37 -9.34 -5.55
CA LYS A 216 -15.59 -10.27 -4.42
C LYS A 216 -15.57 -9.63 -3.04
N LEU A 217 -14.70 -8.64 -2.82
CA LEU A 217 -14.63 -7.98 -1.52
C LEU A 217 -15.76 -6.93 -1.43
N LYS A 218 -16.94 -7.38 -0.99
CA LYS A 218 -18.15 -6.53 -0.91
C LYS A 218 -18.22 -5.67 0.35
N ARG A 219 -17.54 -6.07 1.42
CA ARG A 219 -17.53 -5.35 2.70
C ARG A 219 -16.26 -5.64 3.46
N VAL A 220 -15.77 -4.64 4.19
CA VAL A 220 -14.69 -4.73 5.17
C VAL A 220 -15.22 -4.19 6.50
N GLU A 221 -14.83 -4.83 7.60
CA GLU A 221 -15.06 -4.32 8.95
C GLU A 221 -13.74 -3.75 9.47
N TRP A 222 -13.75 -2.49 9.88
CA TRP A 222 -12.61 -1.83 10.50
C TRP A 222 -12.75 -1.87 12.01
N LEU A 223 -11.65 -2.24 12.65
CA LEU A 223 -11.42 -1.98 14.05
C LEU A 223 -10.38 -0.88 14.17
N ASP A 224 -10.76 0.21 14.83
CA ASP A 224 -9.83 1.26 15.25
C ASP A 224 -9.36 0.97 16.68
N ALA A 225 -8.10 1.26 16.97
CA ALA A 225 -7.52 1.03 18.27
C ALA A 225 -8.21 1.90 19.34
N GLY A 226 -8.77 1.27 20.37
CA GLY A 226 -9.50 1.96 21.43
C GLY A 226 -10.97 2.23 21.13
N SER A 227 -11.45 1.85 19.93
CA SER A 227 -12.88 1.76 19.66
C SER A 227 -13.44 0.42 20.12
N LEU A 228 -14.54 0.44 20.88
CA LEU A 228 -15.31 -0.78 21.20
C LEU A 228 -16.27 -1.16 20.06
N THR A 229 -16.35 -0.36 19.01
CA THR A 229 -17.26 -0.52 17.88
C THR A 229 -16.48 -0.71 16.59
N THR A 230 -16.93 -1.66 15.78
CA THR A 230 -16.42 -1.84 14.42
C THR A 230 -17.14 -0.89 13.47
N VAL A 231 -16.41 -0.40 12.47
CA VAL A 231 -16.96 0.43 11.40
C VAL A 231 -17.04 -0.41 10.14
N ASN A 232 -18.23 -0.52 9.56
CA ASN A 232 -18.38 -1.16 8.26
C ASN A 232 -17.96 -0.18 7.16
N ALA A 233 -17.01 -0.60 6.32
CA ALA A 233 -16.77 0.02 5.03
C ALA A 233 -17.28 -0.92 3.93
N VAL A 234 -18.13 -0.39 3.07
CA VAL A 234 -18.52 -1.04 1.82
C VAL A 234 -17.67 -0.38 0.74
N PRO A 235 -16.78 -1.11 0.04
CA PRO A 235 -16.19 -0.62 -1.19
C PRO A 235 -17.35 -0.36 -2.16
N ALA A 236 -17.71 0.91 -2.30
CA ALA A 236 -18.83 1.33 -3.14
C ALA A 236 -18.50 1.09 -4.61
N GLU A 237 -17.20 1.14 -4.92
CA GLU A 237 -16.66 1.08 -6.25
C GLU A 237 -15.76 -0.16 -6.37
N GLN A 238 -15.83 -0.80 -7.52
CA GLN A 238 -14.99 -1.95 -7.86
C GLN A 238 -14.42 -1.68 -9.24
N ALA A 239 -13.23 -2.14 -9.57
CA ALA A 239 -12.70 -1.95 -10.92
C ALA A 239 -11.68 -3.02 -11.26
N CYS A 240 -11.66 -3.40 -12.54
CA CYS A 240 -10.51 -4.10 -13.12
C CYS A 240 -9.74 -3.11 -14.00
N VAL A 241 -8.45 -2.94 -13.69
CA VAL A 241 -7.53 -2.17 -14.52
C VAL A 241 -6.73 -3.13 -15.39
N MET A 242 -6.77 -2.94 -16.71
CA MET A 242 -5.99 -3.71 -17.68
C MET A 242 -4.99 -2.80 -18.38
N THR A 243 -3.70 -3.08 -18.19
CA THR A 243 -2.60 -2.45 -18.92
C THR A 243 -2.19 -3.35 -20.09
N TYR A 244 -2.14 -2.82 -21.30
CA TYR A 244 -1.85 -3.58 -22.51
C TYR A 244 -1.21 -2.71 -23.59
N PHE A 245 -0.77 -3.33 -24.69
CA PHE A 245 -0.19 -2.63 -25.84
C PHE A 245 -1.00 -2.93 -27.09
N ALA A 246 -1.71 -1.91 -27.59
CA ALA A 246 -2.69 -2.02 -28.66
C ALA A 246 -2.03 -2.06 -30.05
N PRO A 247 -2.46 -2.96 -30.96
CA PRO A 247 -2.03 -2.96 -32.36
C PRO A 247 -2.63 -1.76 -33.13
N PRO A 248 -2.04 -1.38 -34.29
CA PRO A 248 -0.87 -1.98 -34.94
C PRO A 248 0.48 -1.49 -34.38
N ASP A 249 0.48 -0.37 -33.64
CA ASP A 249 1.71 0.34 -33.27
C ASP A 249 2.29 -0.06 -31.91
N ASN A 250 1.69 -1.05 -31.23
CA ASN A 250 1.99 -1.46 -29.86
C ASN A 250 1.96 -0.26 -28.89
N THR A 251 0.93 0.59 -29.00
CA THR A 251 0.77 1.76 -28.14
C THR A 251 0.29 1.32 -26.76
N LEU A 252 0.89 1.87 -25.71
CA LEU A 252 0.46 1.64 -24.33
C LEU A 252 -0.93 2.21 -24.11
N GLU A 253 -1.85 1.36 -23.66
CA GLU A 253 -3.21 1.71 -23.29
C GLU A 253 -3.57 1.10 -21.94
N VAL A 254 -4.43 1.81 -21.21
CA VAL A 254 -4.96 1.34 -19.93
C VAL A 254 -6.47 1.44 -19.97
N LEU A 255 -7.14 0.33 -19.65
CA LEU A 255 -8.58 0.31 -19.45
C LEU A 255 -8.85 0.29 -17.96
N LEU A 256 -9.70 1.20 -17.49
CA LEU A 256 -10.33 1.08 -16.18
C LEU A 256 -11.79 0.72 -16.39
N MET A 257 -12.15 -0.47 -15.96
CA MET A 257 -13.46 -1.06 -16.21
C MET A 257 -14.21 -1.26 -14.90
N ASP A 258 -15.31 -0.54 -14.78
CA ASP A 258 -16.24 -0.61 -13.64
C ASP A 258 -17.14 -1.85 -13.82
N PRO A 259 -17.22 -2.79 -12.86
CA PRO A 259 -18.29 -3.76 -12.85
C PRO A 259 -19.60 -3.05 -12.46
N PRO A 260 -20.75 -3.42 -13.04
CA PRO A 260 -22.02 -2.79 -12.70
C PRO A 260 -22.33 -2.88 -11.22
N ALA A 261 -23.18 -1.96 -10.78
CA ALA A 261 -24.04 -2.07 -9.61
C ALA A 261 -25.02 -3.26 -9.79
N GLY A 262 -24.48 -4.47 -9.79
CA GLY A 262 -25.19 -5.73 -9.91
C GLY A 262 -24.31 -6.77 -9.25
N GLU A 263 -24.74 -7.22 -8.07
CA GLU A 263 -24.04 -8.19 -7.23
C GLU A 263 -23.55 -9.35 -8.09
N VAL A 264 -22.22 -9.49 -8.27
CA VAL A 264 -21.61 -10.78 -8.61
C VAL A 264 -22.24 -11.78 -7.65
N GLU A 265 -22.96 -12.79 -8.16
CA GLU A 265 -23.74 -13.73 -7.34
C GLU A 265 -22.94 -14.14 -6.10
N ALA A 266 -23.32 -13.55 -4.96
CA ALA A 266 -22.56 -13.72 -3.74
C ALA A 266 -22.77 -15.15 -3.26
N THR A 267 -21.69 -15.93 -3.22
CA THR A 267 -21.70 -17.20 -2.51
C THR A 267 -21.77 -16.91 -1.00
N PRO A 268 -22.29 -17.82 -0.15
CA PRO A 268 -22.30 -17.65 1.31
C PRO A 268 -20.93 -17.29 1.93
N SER A 269 -19.82 -17.67 1.27
CA SER A 269 -18.45 -17.29 1.64
C SER A 269 -18.08 -15.83 1.34
N ASP A 270 -18.76 -15.17 0.39
CA ASP A 270 -18.54 -13.77 0.03
C ASP A 270 -19.16 -12.78 1.05
N PHE A 271 -19.98 -13.28 1.98
CA PHE A 271 -20.62 -12.49 3.03
C PHE A 271 -19.76 -12.32 4.30
N ASP A 272 -18.67 -13.06 4.41
CA ASP A 272 -17.86 -13.07 5.63
C ASP A 272 -16.79 -11.97 5.56
N ALA A 273 -17.24 -10.73 5.74
CA ALA A 273 -16.39 -9.55 5.72
C ALA A 273 -15.18 -9.72 6.67
N PRO A 274 -13.94 -9.44 6.20
CA PRO A 274 -12.78 -9.49 7.06
C PRO A 274 -12.85 -8.36 8.09
N LEU A 275 -12.50 -8.69 9.34
CA LEU A 275 -12.28 -7.70 10.39
C LEU A 275 -10.80 -7.30 10.38
N LEU A 276 -10.52 -6.10 9.91
CA LEU A 276 -9.18 -5.56 9.74
C LEU A 276 -8.86 -4.52 10.82
N PHE A 277 -7.64 -4.57 11.33
CA PHE A 277 -7.08 -3.57 12.22
C PHE A 277 -6.45 -2.46 11.39
N LYS A 278 -7.09 -1.29 11.34
CA LYS A 278 -6.68 -0.21 10.44
C LYS A 278 -5.25 0.25 10.71
N GLU A 279 -4.95 0.58 11.96
CA GLU A 279 -3.67 1.17 12.37
C GLU A 279 -2.51 0.18 12.22
N ALA A 280 -2.77 -1.12 12.36
CA ALA A 280 -1.76 -2.14 12.08
C ALA A 280 -1.41 -2.20 10.58
N GLY A 281 -2.40 -2.01 9.70
CA GLY A 281 -2.14 -1.92 8.27
C GLY A 281 -1.36 -0.66 7.89
N ASP A 282 -1.67 0.47 8.53
CA ASP A 282 -0.90 1.71 8.37
C ASP A 282 0.57 1.50 8.81
N PHE A 283 0.82 0.87 9.97
CA PHE A 283 2.18 0.52 10.41
C PHE A 283 2.93 -0.34 9.39
N LEU A 284 2.27 -1.35 8.81
CA LEU A 284 2.86 -2.21 7.80
C LEU A 284 3.26 -1.40 6.56
N CYS A 285 2.36 -0.57 6.05
CA CYS A 285 2.63 0.26 4.88
C CYS A 285 3.75 1.29 5.12
N TRP A 286 3.79 1.95 6.29
CA TRP A 286 4.88 2.87 6.62
C TRP A 286 6.23 2.16 6.75
N THR A 287 6.24 0.95 7.32
CA THR A 287 7.47 0.16 7.40
C THR A 287 7.96 -0.25 6.01
N GLN A 288 7.05 -0.69 5.14
CA GLN A 288 7.37 -0.99 3.73
C GLN A 288 7.95 0.22 3.01
N ALA A 289 7.36 1.40 3.18
CA ALA A 289 7.87 2.65 2.60
C ALA A 289 9.27 3.02 3.12
N LEU A 290 9.51 2.89 4.43
CA LEU A 290 10.84 3.14 5.04
C LEU A 290 11.90 2.17 4.50
N GLU A 291 11.55 0.90 4.40
CA GLU A 291 12.46 -0.12 3.91
C GLU A 291 12.76 0.06 2.40
N GLN A 292 11.78 0.48 1.59
CA GLN A 292 12.01 0.89 0.20
C GLN A 292 13.01 2.05 0.13
N PHE A 293 12.82 3.09 0.95
CA PHE A 293 13.75 4.21 1.04
C PHE A 293 15.16 3.75 1.45
N GLU A 294 15.29 2.89 2.46
CA GLU A 294 16.59 2.34 2.86
C GLU A 294 17.26 1.53 1.73
N GLY A 295 16.47 0.77 0.97
CA GLY A 295 16.96 0.03 -0.20
C GLY A 295 17.54 0.95 -1.26
N ILE A 296 16.85 2.06 -1.56
CA ILE A 296 17.31 3.11 -2.48
C ILE A 296 18.58 3.78 -1.95
N ALA A 297 18.58 4.24 -0.70
CA ALA A 297 19.71 4.93 -0.08
C ALA A 297 21.00 4.10 -0.05
N ARG A 298 20.88 2.77 0.06
CA ARG A 298 22.03 1.85 0.06
C ARG A 298 22.53 1.48 -1.34
N LEU A 299 21.75 1.76 -2.38
CA LEU A 299 22.16 1.44 -3.76
C LEU A 299 23.08 2.51 -4.36
N THR A 300 23.03 3.73 -3.85
CA THR A 300 23.75 4.86 -4.44
C THR A 300 25.07 5.16 -3.75
N ASP A 301 25.34 4.62 -2.55
CA ASP A 301 26.47 4.97 -1.66
C ASP A 301 26.65 6.49 -1.40
N GLU A 302 25.75 7.30 -1.94
CA GLU A 302 25.64 8.74 -1.88
C GLU A 302 24.37 9.04 -1.08
N THR A 303 24.51 9.18 0.23
CA THR A 303 23.51 9.90 1.04
C THR A 303 24.03 11.31 1.23
N GLU A 304 23.69 12.23 0.32
CA GLU A 304 23.89 13.65 0.64
C GLU A 304 22.76 14.12 1.56
N PHE A 305 23.16 14.47 2.79
CA PHE A 305 22.38 15.36 3.65
C PHE A 305 22.43 16.77 3.05
N GLY A 306 21.77 16.97 1.91
CA GLY A 306 22.03 18.14 1.05
C GLY A 306 20.84 19.06 0.80
N MET A 307 19.60 18.58 0.91
CA MET A 307 18.42 19.44 0.75
C MET A 307 18.02 20.07 2.10
N SER A 308 18.38 21.34 2.21
CA SER A 308 18.31 22.25 3.35
C SER A 308 16.91 22.53 3.93
N ALA A 309 16.23 21.50 4.43
CA ALA A 309 15.03 21.68 5.27
C ALA A 309 15.04 20.91 6.59
N GLY A 310 16.06 20.09 6.89
CA GLY A 310 16.21 19.41 8.20
C GLY A 310 14.99 18.60 8.66
N ARG A 311 14.07 18.27 7.74
CA ARG A 311 12.78 17.60 7.97
C ARG A 311 12.70 16.25 7.27
N PHE A 312 13.50 16.06 6.22
CA PHE A 312 13.56 14.85 5.42
C PHE A 312 15.00 14.36 5.27
N ASP A 313 15.15 13.05 5.29
CA ASP A 313 16.34 12.37 4.79
C ASP A 313 16.11 12.08 3.29
N TRP A 314 17.14 12.28 2.48
CA TRP A 314 17.07 12.16 1.03
C TRP A 314 18.03 11.11 0.51
N ALA A 315 17.61 10.42 -0.55
CA ALA A 315 18.41 9.45 -1.27
C ALA A 315 18.22 9.65 -2.79
N PRO A 316 19.31 9.72 -3.57
CA PRO A 316 19.20 9.78 -5.02
C PRO A 316 18.68 8.44 -5.56
N VAL A 317 18.01 8.51 -6.71
CA VAL A 317 17.50 7.33 -7.40
C VAL A 317 18.63 6.64 -8.15
N PRO A 318 18.81 5.30 -8.02
CA PRO A 318 19.85 4.57 -8.73
C PRO A 318 19.77 4.78 -10.25
N GLY A 319 20.86 5.24 -10.86
CA GLY A 319 20.91 5.52 -12.30
C GLY A 319 20.26 6.84 -12.74
N ARG A 320 19.72 7.65 -11.82
CA ARG A 320 19.07 8.95 -12.09
C ARG A 320 19.48 10.00 -11.05
N LYS A 321 20.54 10.76 -11.34
CA LYS A 321 21.04 11.84 -10.46
C LYS A 321 20.06 13.01 -10.33
N ASP A 322 19.18 13.14 -11.30
CA ASP A 322 18.13 14.15 -11.40
C ASP A 322 16.87 13.78 -10.60
N VAL A 323 16.80 12.63 -9.92
CA VAL A 323 15.61 12.20 -9.18
C VAL A 323 16.00 11.74 -7.78
N TRP A 324 15.27 12.20 -6.77
CA TRP A 324 15.53 11.90 -5.36
C TRP A 324 14.26 11.45 -4.67
N VAL A 325 14.42 10.56 -3.70
CA VAL A 325 13.36 10.12 -2.79
C VAL A 325 13.66 10.64 -1.39
N GLY A 326 12.67 11.21 -0.74
CA GLY A 326 12.74 11.75 0.61
C GLY A 326 11.81 11.01 1.57
N VAL A 327 12.23 10.85 2.81
CA VAL A 327 11.42 10.34 3.92
C VAL A 327 11.49 11.28 5.10
N SER A 328 10.38 11.50 5.80
CA SER A 328 10.37 12.35 7.00
C SER A 328 11.32 11.79 8.06
N ILE A 329 12.12 12.68 8.66
CA ILE A 329 13.03 12.34 9.77
C ILE A 329 12.25 11.74 10.94
N LEU A 330 11.02 12.20 11.21
CA LEU A 330 10.18 11.63 12.27
C LEU A 330 9.82 10.17 11.99
N MET A 331 9.49 9.85 10.74
CA MET A 331 9.20 8.49 10.31
C MET A 331 10.46 7.62 10.39
N ARG A 332 11.60 8.14 9.93
CA ARG A 332 12.91 7.48 10.01
C ARG A 332 13.32 7.15 11.46
N GLN A 333 13.25 8.13 12.36
CA GLN A 333 13.61 8.00 13.78
C GLN A 333 12.76 6.96 14.53
N ASN A 334 11.57 6.65 14.02
CA ASN A 334 10.67 5.68 14.61
C ASN A 334 10.63 4.33 13.87
N HIS A 335 11.53 4.11 12.90
CA HIS A 335 11.55 2.87 12.10
C HIS A 335 11.70 1.60 12.96
N GLU A 336 12.60 1.62 13.95
CA GLU A 336 12.78 0.47 14.85
C GLU A 336 11.53 0.19 15.67
N LYS A 337 10.90 1.24 16.23
CA LYS A 337 9.66 1.11 16.99
C LYS A 337 8.51 0.59 16.12
N LEU A 338 8.41 1.01 14.86
CA LEU A 338 7.44 0.47 13.89
C LEU A 338 7.67 -1.03 13.64
N THR A 339 8.92 -1.43 13.45
CA THR A 339 9.30 -2.85 13.26
C THR A 339 8.91 -3.69 14.49
N TRP A 340 9.15 -3.17 15.69
CA TRP A 340 8.77 -3.83 16.94
C TRP A 340 7.25 -3.90 17.10
N ALA A 341 6.54 -2.82 16.76
CA ALA A 341 5.09 -2.76 16.81
C ALA A 341 4.45 -3.81 15.88
N ILE A 342 4.92 -3.94 14.64
CA ILE A 342 4.45 -4.98 13.73
C ILE A 342 4.71 -6.36 14.30
N SER A 343 5.93 -6.64 14.78
CA SER A 343 6.28 -7.94 15.37
C SER A 343 5.40 -8.30 16.56
N LEU A 344 5.02 -7.30 17.37
CA LEU A 344 4.07 -7.46 18.46
C LEU A 344 2.67 -7.79 17.93
N LEU A 345 2.19 -7.05 16.93
CA LEU A 345 0.85 -7.19 16.36
C LEU A 345 0.67 -8.52 15.61
N GLU A 346 1.69 -8.99 14.89
CA GLU A 346 1.70 -10.30 14.23
C GLU A 346 1.48 -11.45 15.22
N TRP A 347 1.92 -11.30 16.48
CA TRP A 347 1.62 -12.25 17.54
C TRP A 347 0.27 -11.97 18.21
N LEU A 348 -0.01 -10.70 18.52
CA LEU A 348 -1.14 -10.29 19.34
C LEU A 348 -2.47 -10.51 18.62
N VAL A 349 -2.58 -10.11 17.36
CA VAL A 349 -3.84 -10.17 16.60
C VAL A 349 -4.34 -11.61 16.44
N PRO A 350 -3.51 -12.63 16.10
CA PRO A 350 -3.95 -14.02 16.10
C PRO A 350 -4.35 -14.56 17.49
N VAL A 351 -3.71 -14.09 18.56
CA VAL A 351 -4.10 -14.43 19.95
C VAL A 351 -5.46 -13.85 20.28
N LEU A 352 -5.69 -12.57 19.96
CA LEU A 352 -6.96 -11.89 20.21
C LEU A 352 -8.09 -12.38 19.31
N SER A 353 -7.80 -12.75 18.07
CA SER A 353 -8.72 -13.41 17.14
C SER A 353 -9.29 -14.70 17.75
N ARG A 354 -8.41 -15.58 18.25
CA ARG A 354 -8.85 -16.79 18.98
C ARG A 354 -9.63 -16.48 20.24
N TRP A 355 -9.31 -15.37 20.91
CA TRP A 355 -10.08 -14.93 22.06
C TRP A 355 -11.48 -14.48 21.67
N ARG A 356 -11.61 -13.68 20.62
CA ARG A 356 -12.89 -13.24 20.06
C ARG A 356 -13.77 -14.42 19.68
N ASP A 357 -13.22 -15.40 18.97
CA ASP A 357 -13.99 -16.55 18.47
C ASP A 357 -14.39 -17.52 19.60
N ARG A 358 -13.64 -17.51 20.71
CA ARG A 358 -13.92 -18.30 21.92
C ARG A 358 -13.87 -17.39 23.15
N PRO A 359 -14.90 -16.55 23.36
CA PRO A 359 -14.91 -15.60 24.45
C PRO A 359 -14.99 -16.34 25.78
N ASP A 360 -13.99 -16.13 26.63
CA ASP A 360 -13.95 -16.75 27.95
C ASP A 360 -14.77 -15.94 28.95
N VAL A 361 -15.92 -16.49 29.38
CA VAL A 361 -16.78 -15.81 30.38
C VAL A 361 -16.33 -15.99 31.82
N LYS A 362 -15.32 -16.83 32.09
CA LYS A 362 -14.86 -17.14 33.45
C LYS A 362 -13.54 -16.43 33.77
N PRO A 363 -13.45 -15.68 34.89
CA PRO A 363 -12.21 -15.01 35.30
C PRO A 363 -10.98 -15.93 35.38
N ARG A 364 -11.17 -17.20 35.80
CA ARG A 364 -10.09 -18.20 35.85
C ARG A 364 -9.49 -18.49 34.47
N THR A 365 -10.30 -18.58 33.42
CA THR A 365 -9.81 -18.89 32.07
C THR A 365 -9.11 -17.68 31.46
N ILE A 366 -9.66 -16.47 31.67
CA ILE A 366 -9.02 -15.20 31.31
C ILE A 366 -7.64 -15.09 31.97
N ASN A 367 -7.54 -15.33 33.29
CA ASN A 367 -6.28 -15.25 34.01
C ASN A 367 -5.26 -16.30 33.54
N ARG A 368 -5.72 -17.46 33.07
CA ARG A 368 -4.85 -18.45 32.42
C ARG A 368 -4.30 -17.91 31.09
N ARG A 369 -5.16 -17.38 30.20
CA ARG A 369 -4.72 -16.77 28.93
C ARG A 369 -3.75 -15.62 29.14
N LEU A 370 -4.05 -14.70 30.06
CA LEU A 370 -3.15 -13.60 30.43
C LEU A 370 -1.81 -14.13 30.97
N SER A 371 -1.81 -15.24 31.72
CA SER A 371 -0.57 -15.88 32.19
C SER A 371 0.25 -16.47 31.04
N GLU A 372 -0.40 -17.12 30.08
CA GLU A 372 0.25 -17.68 28.89
C GLU A 372 0.85 -16.57 28.01
N MET A 373 0.11 -15.48 27.81
CA MET A 373 0.59 -14.29 27.10
C MET A 373 1.76 -13.62 27.83
N ALA A 374 1.66 -13.42 29.15
CA ALA A 374 2.72 -12.83 29.94
C ALA A 374 3.99 -13.69 29.95
N ARG A 375 3.84 -15.02 29.94
CA ARG A 375 4.96 -15.96 29.82
C ARG A 375 5.63 -15.82 28.46
N TYR A 376 4.87 -15.82 27.37
CA TYR A 376 5.40 -15.62 26.02
C TYR A 376 6.17 -14.31 25.90
N ALA A 377 5.60 -13.19 26.38
CA ALA A 377 6.27 -11.90 26.40
C ALA A 377 7.54 -11.91 27.26
N SER A 378 7.52 -12.58 28.43
CA SER A 378 8.72 -12.72 29.28
C SER A 378 9.82 -13.56 28.62
N GLU A 379 9.46 -14.58 27.83
CA GLU A 379 10.42 -15.42 27.09
C GLU A 379 11.10 -14.64 25.98
N ARG A 380 10.38 -13.73 25.31
CA ARG A 380 10.93 -12.80 24.30
C ARG A 380 11.72 -11.65 24.87
N ALA A 381 11.39 -11.22 26.09
CA ALA A 381 12.17 -10.23 26.82
C ALA A 381 13.55 -10.76 27.30
N ASN A 382 13.80 -12.07 27.20
CA ASN A 382 15.04 -12.67 27.67
C ASN A 382 16.15 -12.55 26.61
N PRO A 383 17.26 -11.82 26.88
CA PRO A 383 18.36 -11.66 25.92
C PRO A 383 19.07 -12.96 25.52
N GLY A 384 18.89 -14.03 26.32
CA GLY A 384 19.45 -15.36 26.05
C GLY A 384 18.71 -16.16 24.97
N ASN A 385 17.47 -15.80 24.63
CA ASN A 385 16.69 -16.41 23.56
C ASN A 385 16.89 -15.62 22.25
N ARG A 386 18.07 -15.79 21.63
CA ARG A 386 18.49 -15.06 20.43
C ARG A 386 17.82 -15.56 19.14
N VAL A 387 16.52 -15.36 19.00
CA VAL A 387 15.82 -15.62 17.73
C VAL A 387 15.15 -14.37 17.14
N ASP A 388 14.96 -13.29 17.92
CA ASP A 388 14.21 -12.11 17.42
C ASP A 388 15.06 -10.84 17.30
N ILE A 389 14.92 -10.24 16.10
CA ILE A 389 14.89 -8.82 15.74
C ILE A 389 15.39 -7.85 16.83
N ASP A 390 16.54 -7.25 16.52
CA ASP A 390 17.31 -6.25 17.26
C ASP A 390 16.46 -5.37 18.21
N GLY A 391 16.85 -5.30 19.49
CA GLY A 391 16.44 -4.25 20.43
C GLY A 391 15.03 -4.34 21.04
N SER A 392 14.14 -5.22 20.57
CA SER A 392 12.73 -5.26 21.01
C SER A 392 12.48 -5.75 22.46
N PHE A 393 13.53 -6.11 23.21
CA PHE A 393 13.43 -6.75 24.53
C PHE A 393 12.70 -5.89 25.56
N GLU A 394 12.91 -4.56 25.54
CA GLU A 394 12.25 -3.62 26.46
C GLU A 394 10.74 -3.57 26.23
N MET A 395 10.32 -3.57 24.96
CA MET A 395 8.90 -3.62 24.57
C MET A 395 8.25 -4.90 25.10
N TRP A 396 8.90 -6.06 24.90
CA TRP A 396 8.39 -7.33 25.41
C TRP A 396 8.37 -7.39 26.94
N ALA A 397 9.35 -6.80 27.62
CA ALA A 397 9.39 -6.71 29.08
C ALA A 397 8.25 -5.84 29.64
N ALA A 398 8.01 -4.68 29.02
CA ALA A 398 6.92 -3.77 29.36
C ALA A 398 5.55 -4.46 29.17
N LEU A 399 5.36 -5.13 28.03
CA LEU A 399 4.17 -5.93 27.78
C LEU A 399 3.98 -7.04 28.82
N ALA A 400 5.04 -7.77 29.16
CA ALA A 400 4.98 -8.83 30.17
C ALA A 400 4.58 -8.28 31.55
N SER A 401 5.09 -7.11 31.93
CA SER A 401 4.68 -6.42 33.17
C SER A 401 3.20 -6.07 33.12
N ARG A 402 2.75 -5.42 32.03
CA ARG A 402 1.36 -5.00 31.88
C ARG A 402 0.39 -6.18 31.93
N LEU A 403 0.70 -7.28 31.25
CA LEU A 403 -0.13 -8.50 31.28
C LEU A 403 -0.20 -9.13 32.68
N LYS A 404 0.90 -9.07 33.44
CA LYS A 404 0.92 -9.50 34.86
C LYS A 404 0.07 -8.57 35.71
N GLU A 405 0.20 -7.26 35.56
CA GLU A 405 -0.62 -6.27 36.29
C GLU A 405 -2.12 -6.48 36.02
N MET A 406 -2.50 -6.62 34.75
CA MET A 406 -3.88 -6.91 34.36
C MET A 406 -4.37 -8.20 35.03
N LYS A 407 -3.57 -9.28 35.03
CA LYS A 407 -3.92 -10.52 35.74
C LYS A 407 -4.13 -10.32 37.25
N HIS A 408 -3.26 -9.58 37.94
CA HIS A 408 -3.36 -9.38 39.39
C HIS A 408 -4.50 -8.43 39.77
N GLY A 409 -4.73 -7.41 38.95
CA GLY A 409 -5.84 -6.46 39.11
C GLY A 409 -7.19 -7.02 38.67
N ASN A 410 -7.22 -8.09 37.87
CA ASN A 410 -8.44 -8.63 37.30
C ASN A 410 -9.33 -9.29 38.36
N LYS A 411 -10.32 -8.53 38.84
CA LYS A 411 -11.41 -9.00 39.70
C LYS A 411 -12.70 -9.31 38.92
N GLU A 412 -12.74 -9.02 37.62
CA GLU A 412 -13.94 -9.08 36.77
C GLU A 412 -13.67 -9.73 35.40
N PHE A 413 -14.56 -9.51 34.42
CA PHE A 413 -14.45 -10.01 33.05
C PHE A 413 -13.73 -8.98 32.17
N ILE A 414 -12.67 -9.39 31.46
CA ILE A 414 -11.94 -8.57 30.48
C ILE A 414 -12.26 -9.07 29.08
N SER A 415 -12.74 -8.18 28.21
CA SER A 415 -12.96 -8.48 26.79
C SER A 415 -11.64 -8.38 26.00
N TRP A 416 -11.57 -9.05 24.84
CA TRP A 416 -10.40 -8.95 23.96
C TRP A 416 -10.19 -7.52 23.43
N LEU A 417 -11.27 -6.74 23.23
CA LEU A 417 -11.22 -5.32 22.84
C LEU A 417 -10.60 -4.47 23.95
N THR A 418 -11.01 -4.70 25.20
CA THR A 418 -10.42 -4.02 26.37
C THR A 418 -8.93 -4.33 26.46
N LEU A 419 -8.53 -5.59 26.24
CA LEU A 419 -7.13 -5.96 26.23
C LEU A 419 -6.34 -5.30 25.09
N LEU A 420 -6.91 -5.21 23.88
CA LEU A 420 -6.28 -4.50 22.77
C LEU A 420 -6.08 -3.02 23.10
N GLY A 421 -7.11 -2.34 23.61
CA GLY A 421 -7.02 -0.93 24.00
C GLY A 421 -6.00 -0.66 25.12
N ASP A 422 -5.94 -1.56 26.10
CA ASP A 422 -4.96 -1.50 27.19
C ASP A 422 -3.53 -1.69 26.70
N ILE A 423 -3.30 -2.62 25.75
CA ILE A 423 -1.97 -2.81 25.16
C ILE A 423 -1.61 -1.65 24.24
N TRP A 424 -2.56 -1.14 23.47
CA TRP A 424 -2.36 -0.03 22.53
C TRP A 424 -1.88 1.25 23.22
N SER A 425 -2.42 1.53 24.42
CA SER A 425 -2.07 2.68 25.26
C SER A 425 -0.96 2.39 26.28
N CYS A 426 -0.44 1.16 26.33
CA CYS A 426 0.60 0.77 27.27
C CYS A 426 1.92 1.47 26.95
N LYS A 427 2.68 1.84 27.98
CA LYS A 427 4.05 2.35 27.86
C LYS A 427 5.01 1.23 27.49
N LEU A 428 5.08 0.93 26.20
CA LEU A 428 5.88 -0.13 25.63
C LEU A 428 7.30 0.32 25.27
N PHE A 429 7.51 1.62 25.01
CA PHE A 429 8.77 2.14 24.46
C PHE A 429 9.57 3.01 25.45
N SER A 430 9.16 3.02 26.73
CA SER A 430 9.84 3.78 27.78
C SER A 430 11.13 3.07 28.23
N GLY A 431 12.25 3.34 27.54
CA GLY A 431 13.56 2.74 27.84
C GLY A 431 14.75 3.23 27.00
N GLY A 432 14.53 3.80 25.82
CA GLY A 432 15.62 4.34 25.00
C GLY A 432 16.10 5.74 25.41
N SER A 433 17.29 5.86 26.01
CA SER A 433 18.14 7.06 25.89
C SER A 433 18.60 7.14 24.42
N GLU A 434 18.61 8.23 23.67
CA GLU A 434 19.11 9.58 23.97
C GLU A 434 18.38 10.63 23.10
N ARG A 435 18.31 11.87 23.61
CA ARG A 435 18.08 13.15 22.91
C ARG A 435 17.64 13.07 21.42
N ILE A 436 16.33 13.09 21.18
CA ILE A 436 15.76 13.46 19.88
C ILE A 436 15.07 14.82 20.03
N GLN A 437 15.39 15.76 19.13
CA GLN A 437 14.98 17.18 19.14
C GLN A 437 13.50 17.41 18.76
N THR A 438 12.60 16.44 18.95
CA THR A 438 11.18 16.61 18.69
C THR A 438 10.38 16.34 19.97
N ASN A 439 9.52 17.28 20.35
CA ASN A 439 8.87 17.41 21.67
C ASN A 439 7.86 16.30 22.04
N GLN A 440 7.86 15.14 21.39
CA GLN A 440 6.94 14.03 21.73
C GLN A 440 7.71 12.72 21.91
N GLU A 441 7.86 12.33 23.18
CA GLU A 441 8.36 11.00 23.54
C GLU A 441 7.31 9.95 23.18
N VAL A 442 7.60 9.11 22.19
CA VAL A 442 6.73 7.99 21.80
C VAL A 442 6.82 6.90 22.87
N GLN A 443 5.75 6.71 23.65
CA GLN A 443 5.72 5.73 24.74
C GLN A 443 4.85 4.50 24.42
N SER A 444 3.81 4.64 23.61
CA SER A 444 2.84 3.59 23.29
C SER A 444 2.65 3.35 21.78
N LEU A 445 1.88 2.32 21.41
CA LEU A 445 1.50 2.11 20.01
C LEU A 445 0.63 3.28 19.50
N GLY A 446 -0.28 3.79 20.35
CA GLY A 446 -1.09 4.95 20.01
C GLY A 446 -0.26 6.21 19.75
N ASP A 447 0.74 6.48 20.60
CA ASP A 447 1.65 7.62 20.39
C ASP A 447 2.44 7.44 19.10
N LEU A 448 2.93 6.24 18.84
CA LEU A 448 3.68 5.90 17.62
C LEU A 448 2.84 6.14 16.37
N TRP A 449 1.61 5.61 16.35
CA TRP A 449 0.70 5.79 15.23
C TRP A 449 0.38 7.28 15.02
N SER A 450 -0.01 7.99 16.09
CA SER A 450 -0.31 9.42 15.99
C SER A 450 0.88 10.25 15.51
N THR A 451 2.10 9.90 15.93
CA THR A 451 3.32 10.61 15.54
C THR A 451 3.62 10.40 14.06
N VAL A 452 3.58 9.15 13.58
CA VAL A 452 3.89 8.83 12.18
C VAL A 452 2.78 9.29 11.24
N ASP A 453 1.51 9.06 11.58
CA ASP A 453 0.34 9.57 10.81
C ASP A 453 0.39 11.10 10.67
N SER A 454 0.73 11.79 11.76
CA SER A 454 0.92 13.25 11.71
C SER A 454 2.11 13.64 10.84
N ALA A 455 3.24 12.94 10.92
CA ALA A 455 4.38 13.20 10.06
C ALA A 455 4.00 13.02 8.57
N VAL A 456 3.34 11.92 8.20
CA VAL A 456 2.89 11.67 6.83
C VAL A 456 1.97 12.76 6.31
N ARG A 457 0.96 13.17 7.10
CA ARG A 457 0.00 14.20 6.69
C ARG A 457 0.58 15.61 6.66
N VAL A 458 1.28 16.00 7.73
CA VAL A 458 1.78 17.37 7.92
C VAL A 458 2.96 17.63 7.01
N GLU A 459 3.91 16.71 6.93
CA GLU A 459 5.11 16.92 6.11
C GLU A 459 4.77 16.85 4.61
N GLY A 460 3.82 16.01 4.20
CA GLY A 460 3.28 16.02 2.83
C GLY A 460 2.62 17.37 2.49
N SER A 461 1.71 17.84 3.36
CA SER A 461 1.05 19.15 3.16
C SER A 461 2.03 20.32 3.20
N TYR A 462 3.03 20.26 4.08
CA TYR A 462 4.08 21.28 4.18
C TYR A 462 4.90 21.33 2.90
N PHE A 463 5.29 20.18 2.35
CA PHE A 463 6.04 20.11 1.11
C PHE A 463 5.25 20.73 -0.06
N GLU A 464 3.97 20.34 -0.21
CA GLU A 464 3.05 20.92 -1.20
C GLU A 464 2.92 22.45 -1.07
N LEU A 465 2.85 22.98 0.16
CA LEU A 465 2.72 24.42 0.41
C LEU A 465 4.04 25.18 0.27
N SER A 466 5.16 24.54 0.62
CA SER A 466 6.47 25.18 0.63
C SER A 466 6.96 25.46 -0.78
N ASN A 467 6.53 24.66 -1.78
CA ASN A 467 7.14 24.51 -3.08
C ASN A 467 8.66 24.31 -2.96
N VAL A 468 9.25 23.31 -3.62
CA VAL A 468 10.69 23.37 -3.87
C VAL A 468 10.91 24.42 -4.96
N ILE A 469 10.72 25.68 -4.60
CA ILE A 469 11.26 26.83 -5.32
C ILE A 469 12.71 26.84 -4.86
N ASP A 470 13.61 26.53 -5.77
CA ASP A 470 14.95 27.06 -5.59
C ASP A 470 14.82 28.59 -5.56
N TRP A 471 14.99 29.18 -4.38
CA TRP A 471 14.78 30.62 -4.17
C TRP A 471 15.80 31.47 -4.93
N GLU A 472 16.89 30.90 -5.41
CA GLU A 472 17.86 31.59 -6.26
C GLU A 472 17.41 31.59 -7.73
N THR A 473 16.84 30.49 -8.21
CA THR A 473 16.41 30.36 -9.63
C THR A 473 14.91 30.57 -9.86
N MET A 474 14.11 30.65 -8.79
CA MET A 474 12.64 30.65 -8.81
C MET A 474 12.03 29.45 -9.55
N THR A 475 12.76 28.34 -9.66
CA THR A 475 12.33 27.16 -10.42
C THR A 475 11.54 26.21 -9.52
N ALA A 476 10.32 25.85 -9.93
CA ALA A 476 9.54 24.82 -9.28
C ALA A 476 9.94 23.44 -9.81
N TYR A 477 10.40 22.56 -8.93
CA TYR A 477 10.74 21.18 -9.29
C TYR A 477 9.50 20.28 -9.36
N PRO A 478 9.38 19.38 -10.35
CA PRO A 478 8.33 18.36 -10.34
C PRO A 478 8.51 17.45 -9.12
N PHE A 479 7.40 17.15 -8.46
CA PHE A 479 7.39 16.24 -7.31
C PHE A 479 6.12 15.41 -7.27
N GLU A 480 6.18 14.29 -6.56
CA GLU A 480 5.05 13.41 -6.26
C GLU A 480 5.14 12.87 -4.83
N HIS A 481 4.01 12.45 -4.29
CA HIS A 481 3.93 11.85 -2.96
C HIS A 481 3.31 10.46 -3.03
N THR A 482 3.84 9.56 -2.22
CA THR A 482 3.20 8.28 -1.94
C THR A 482 2.14 8.46 -0.86
N ALA A 483 1.13 7.58 -0.82
CA ALA A 483 0.11 7.53 0.22
C ALA A 483 0.70 7.28 1.63
N TYR A 484 1.96 6.85 1.71
CA TYR A 484 2.65 6.46 2.94
C TYR A 484 3.84 7.34 3.29
N GLY A 485 3.91 8.55 2.71
CA GLY A 485 4.80 9.62 3.19
C GLY A 485 6.20 9.66 2.60
N LEU A 486 6.46 8.95 1.51
CA LEU A 486 7.65 9.20 0.68
C LEU A 486 7.36 10.37 -0.27
N ILE A 487 8.38 11.18 -0.50
CA ILE A 487 8.37 12.29 -1.43
C ILE A 487 9.34 11.97 -2.56
N ILE A 488 8.97 12.20 -3.80
CA ILE A 488 9.85 12.04 -4.95
C ILE A 488 9.99 13.41 -5.60
N VAL A 489 11.22 13.84 -5.87
CA VAL A 489 11.53 15.15 -6.46
C VAL A 489 12.44 14.98 -7.65
N GLY A 490 12.17 15.73 -8.73
CA GLY A 490 13.03 15.80 -9.90
C GLY A 490 13.76 17.13 -9.97
N PHE A 491 15.08 17.09 -10.03
CA PHE A 491 15.89 18.27 -10.33
C PHE A 491 16.05 18.42 -11.84
N ALA A 492 16.13 19.66 -12.30
CA ALA A 492 16.67 19.88 -13.64
C ALA A 492 18.14 19.43 -13.61
N PRO A 493 18.64 18.73 -14.65
CA PRO A 493 20.06 18.43 -14.72
C PRO A 493 20.83 19.75 -14.70
N ASP A 494 21.86 19.85 -13.84
CA ASP A 494 22.78 20.98 -13.86
C ASP A 494 23.36 21.09 -15.27
N ASN A 495 23.23 22.26 -15.90
CA ASN A 495 23.77 22.55 -17.24
C ASN A 495 25.31 22.71 -17.20
N ASP A 496 26.00 22.07 -16.26
CA ASP A 496 27.44 22.25 -16.03
C ASP A 496 28.34 21.53 -17.06
N ASP A 497 27.75 20.88 -18.07
CA ASP A 497 28.44 20.32 -19.25
C ASP A 497 28.05 21.04 -20.57
N ALA A 498 27.97 22.38 -20.56
CA ALA A 498 27.78 23.21 -21.76
C ALA A 498 29.05 23.97 -22.20
#